data_AF-A0AAV0I0F6-F1
#
_entry.id   AF-A0AAV0I0F6-F1
#
_cell.length_a   1.000
_cell.length_b   1.000
_cell.length_c   1.000
_cell.angle_alpha   90.00
_cell.angle_beta   90.00
_cell.angle_gamma   90.00
#
_symmetry.space_group_name_H-M   'P 1'
#
loop_
_entity.id
_entity.type
_entity.pdbx_description
1 polymer ?
#
loop_
_entity_poly.entity_id
_entity_poly.type
_entity_poly.pdbx_seq_one_letter_code
_entity_poly.pdbx_strand_id
1 'polypeptide(L)'
;MSILPLSFSFLFLIFLHLPSVCLADIGTAAWYPPPYSPTACYGSDASQFPSSYLFGAAGEGIWDNGAACGRQYKLRCLSAVAAGSCQPDQTIQVKIVDY
;
A
#
# COMPACT_ATOMS: atom_id res chain seq x y z
N MET A 1 -34.52 -31.34 18.25
CA MET A 1 -34.09 -30.00 18.74
C MET A 1 -32.57 -29.78 18.65
N SER A 2 -31.79 -30.71 18.08
CA SER A 2 -30.32 -30.66 18.01
C SER A 2 -29.75 -30.13 16.67
N ILE A 3 -30.59 -29.73 15.71
CA ILE A 3 -30.16 -29.28 14.37
C ILE A 3 -29.78 -27.78 14.36
N LEU A 4 -30.43 -26.97 15.21
CA LEU A 4 -30.16 -25.54 15.38
C LEU A 4 -28.70 -25.20 15.77
N PRO A 5 -28.08 -25.87 16.78
CA PRO A 5 -26.71 -25.55 17.18
C PRO A 5 -25.67 -25.98 16.13
N LEU A 6 -25.95 -27.04 15.37
CA LEU A 6 -25.08 -27.50 14.29
C LEU A 6 -25.04 -26.48 13.15
N SER A 7 -26.19 -25.90 12.79
CA SER A 7 -26.31 -24.83 11.80
C SER A 7 -25.57 -23.55 12.23
N PHE A 8 -25.68 -23.16 13.50
CA PHE A 8 -25.00 -21.97 14.03
C PHE A 8 -23.48 -22.12 14.05
N SER A 9 -23.00 -23.32 14.40
CA SER A 9 -21.57 -23.64 14.37
C SER A 9 -21.01 -23.63 12.95
N PHE A 10 -21.78 -24.08 11.95
CA PHE A 10 -21.37 -24.09 10.55
C PHE A 10 -21.28 -22.67 9.96
N LEU A 11 -22.22 -21.79 10.31
CA LEU A 11 -22.20 -20.37 9.93
C LEU A 11 -21.01 -19.61 10.53
N PHE A 12 -20.65 -19.91 11.79
CA PHE A 12 -19.51 -19.28 12.46
C PHE A 12 -18.18 -19.67 11.82
N LEU A 13 -18.03 -20.93 11.40
CA LEU A 13 -16.88 -21.41 10.65
C LEU A 13 -16.76 -20.65 9.32
N ILE A 14 -17.83 -20.57 8.52
CA ILE A 14 -17.82 -19.82 7.25
C ILE A 14 -17.33 -18.39 7.44
N PHE A 15 -17.75 -17.71 8.53
CA PHE A 15 -17.34 -16.34 8.82
C PHE A 15 -15.83 -16.18 9.09
N LEU A 16 -15.19 -17.19 9.71
CA LEU A 16 -13.74 -17.23 9.95
C LEU A 16 -12.93 -17.48 8.68
N HIS A 17 -13.56 -17.98 7.62
CA HIS A 17 -12.91 -18.27 6.33
C HIS A 17 -13.06 -17.13 5.32
N LEU A 18 -13.78 -16.05 5.65
CA LEU A 18 -13.85 -14.91 4.76
C LEU A 18 -12.43 -14.31 4.64
N PRO A 19 -11.91 -14.16 3.40
CA PRO A 19 -10.66 -13.45 3.21
C PRO A 19 -10.81 -12.05 3.82
N SER A 20 -9.80 -11.61 4.58
CA SER A 20 -9.78 -10.28 5.18
C SER A 20 -10.03 -9.24 4.09
N VAL A 21 -11.23 -8.67 4.06
CA VAL A 21 -11.58 -7.61 3.11
C VAL A 21 -10.80 -6.37 3.54
N CYS A 22 -9.65 -6.17 2.92
CA CYS A 22 -8.85 -4.98 3.07
C CYS A 22 -9.52 -3.86 2.26
N LEU A 23 -10.09 -2.87 2.95
CA LEU A 23 -10.45 -1.59 2.32
C LEU A 23 -9.13 -0.84 2.06
N ALA A 24 -8.80 -0.67 0.79
CA ALA A 24 -7.69 0.15 0.33
C ALA A 24 -8.18 1.01 -0.84
N ASP A 25 -7.64 2.23 -0.94
CA ASP A 25 -7.92 3.09 -2.07
C ASP A 25 -7.23 2.56 -3.33
N ILE A 26 -7.89 2.72 -4.47
CA ILE A 26 -7.35 2.38 -5.79
C ILE A 26 -6.67 3.63 -6.35
N GLY A 27 -5.41 3.48 -6.77
CA GLY A 27 -4.64 4.55 -7.39
C GLY A 27 -3.69 4.03 -8.47
N THR A 28 -3.08 4.97 -9.18
CA THR A 28 -2.04 4.69 -10.18
C THR A 28 -0.69 4.99 -9.57
N ALA A 29 0.27 4.10 -9.75
CA ALA A 29 1.66 4.32 -9.38
C ALA A 29 2.55 4.29 -10.62
N ALA A 30 3.65 5.05 -10.56
CA ALA A 30 4.71 5.04 -11.55
C ALA A 30 6.06 5.06 -10.83
N TRP A 31 7.14 4.88 -11.59
CA TRP A 31 8.50 5.06 -11.10
C TRP A 31 9.15 6.24 -11.82
N TYR A 32 10.13 6.86 -11.18
CA TYR A 32 10.91 7.94 -11.77
C TYR A 32 12.42 7.69 -11.56
N PRO A 33 13.28 8.11 -12.51
CA PRO A 33 14.72 7.97 -12.38
C PRO A 33 15.31 9.02 -11.42
N PRO A 34 16.54 8.81 -10.92
CA PRO A 34 17.26 9.81 -10.13
C PRO A 34 17.50 11.11 -10.93
N PRO A 35 17.80 12.24 -10.24
CA PRO A 35 18.12 12.34 -8.81
C PRO A 35 16.89 12.30 -7.89
N TYR A 36 16.99 11.55 -6.78
CA TYR A 36 15.92 11.39 -5.78
C TYR A 36 15.91 12.47 -4.69
N SER A 37 16.88 13.38 -4.71
CA SER A 37 17.03 14.46 -3.74
C SER A 37 17.42 15.74 -4.48
N PRO A 38 17.01 16.93 -4.02
CA PRO A 38 16.22 17.17 -2.81
C PRO A 38 14.75 16.75 -2.95
N THR A 39 14.11 16.43 -1.83
CA THR A 39 12.69 16.08 -1.78
C THR A 39 11.86 17.20 -1.14
N ALA A 40 10.54 17.19 -1.37
CA ALA A 40 9.60 18.11 -0.74
C ALA A 40 9.51 17.94 0.79
N CYS A 41 9.77 16.74 1.33
CA CYS A 41 9.63 16.51 2.77
C CYS A 41 10.80 17.06 3.60
N TYR A 42 12.02 16.62 3.29
CA TYR A 42 13.20 16.90 4.12
C TYR A 42 14.40 17.37 3.30
N GLY A 43 14.17 17.85 2.07
CA GLY A 43 15.20 18.42 1.21
C GLY A 43 16.30 17.41 0.91
N SER A 44 17.54 17.78 1.21
CA SER A 44 18.75 16.98 0.92
C SER A 44 19.13 16.00 2.04
N ASP A 45 18.32 15.85 3.10
CA ASP A 45 18.62 14.90 4.18
C ASP A 45 18.56 13.45 3.67
N ALA A 46 19.71 12.79 3.57
CA ALA A 46 19.79 11.41 3.10
C ALA A 46 19.20 10.39 4.10
N SER A 47 19.02 10.74 5.36
CA SER A 47 18.47 9.84 6.39
C SER A 47 16.97 9.54 6.18
N GLN A 48 16.29 10.31 5.32
CA GLN A 48 14.88 10.08 4.99
C GLN A 48 14.66 8.78 4.20
N PHE A 49 15.65 8.36 3.41
CA PHE A 49 15.55 7.20 2.54
C PHE A 49 15.69 5.89 3.34
N PRO A 50 14.75 4.93 3.19
CA PRO A 50 14.87 3.65 3.85
C PRO A 50 15.95 2.79 3.19
N SER A 51 16.60 1.93 3.96
CA SER A 51 17.61 0.98 3.45
C SER A 51 17.05 -0.06 2.48
N SER A 52 15.73 -0.22 2.41
CA SER A 52 15.04 -1.07 1.42
C SER A 52 14.94 -0.44 0.04
N TYR A 53 15.23 0.86 -0.09
CA TYR A 53 15.01 1.65 -1.31
C TYR A 53 13.56 1.72 -1.78
N LEU A 54 12.60 1.34 -0.93
CA LEU A 54 11.16 1.47 -1.20
C LEU A 54 10.64 2.80 -0.65
N PHE A 55 10.73 3.83 -1.48
CA PHE A 55 10.21 5.17 -1.22
C PHE A 55 9.50 5.71 -2.46
N GLY A 56 8.71 6.78 -2.28
CA GLY A 56 7.96 7.37 -3.38
C GLY A 56 7.49 8.79 -3.11
N ALA A 57 6.94 9.38 -4.16
CA ALA A 57 6.29 10.67 -4.16
C ALA A 57 4.75 10.47 -4.04
N ALA A 58 4.08 11.31 -3.27
CA ALA A 58 2.64 11.21 -3.04
C ALA A 58 1.89 12.26 -3.85
N GLY A 59 1.03 11.85 -4.78
CA GLY A 59 0.17 12.78 -5.51
C GLY A 59 -0.84 13.51 -4.62
N GLU A 60 -1.52 14.53 -5.16
CA GLU A 60 -2.37 15.48 -4.41
C GLU A 60 -3.33 14.85 -3.39
N GLY A 61 -4.00 13.76 -3.78
CA GLY A 61 -4.98 13.07 -2.91
C GLY A 61 -4.37 12.40 -1.68
N ILE A 62 -3.05 12.14 -1.69
CA ILE A 62 -2.32 11.51 -0.58
C ILE A 62 -1.41 12.52 0.13
N TRP A 63 -0.87 13.50 -0.60
CA TRP A 63 0.14 14.45 -0.12
C TRP A 63 -0.26 15.18 1.18
N ASP A 64 -1.53 15.57 1.30
CA ASP A 64 -2.10 16.16 2.52
C ASP A 64 -1.30 17.38 2.99
N ASN A 65 -0.94 18.28 2.07
CA ASN A 65 -0.11 19.46 2.31
C ASN A 65 1.21 19.15 3.06
N GLY A 66 1.84 18.02 2.73
CA GLY A 66 3.09 17.55 3.35
C GLY A 66 2.90 16.76 4.64
N ALA A 67 1.66 16.62 5.14
CA ALA A 67 1.41 15.78 6.31
C ALA A 67 1.66 14.28 6.03
N ALA A 68 1.76 13.89 4.75
CA ALA A 68 2.16 12.55 4.32
C ALA A 68 3.65 12.25 4.52
N CYS A 69 4.50 13.24 4.77
CA CYS A 69 5.94 13.05 4.88
C CYS A 69 6.33 12.01 5.93
N GLY A 70 7.08 10.99 5.51
CA GLY A 70 7.50 9.88 6.36
C GLY A 70 6.42 8.83 6.65
N ARG A 71 5.15 9.05 6.26
CA ARG A 71 4.10 8.02 6.35
C ARG A 71 4.47 6.83 5.46
N GLN A 72 4.05 5.64 5.87
CA GLN A 72 4.28 4.41 5.13
C GLN A 72 2.97 3.83 4.64
N TYR A 73 2.90 3.52 3.35
CA TYR A 73 1.73 2.92 2.71
C TYR A 73 2.04 1.49 2.29
N LYS A 74 1.05 0.60 2.45
CA LYS A 74 1.08 -0.74 1.87
C LYS A 74 0.43 -0.68 0.49
N LEU A 75 1.15 -1.16 -0.51
CA LEU A 75 0.69 -1.17 -1.89
C LEU A 75 0.65 -2.60 -2.40
N ARG A 76 -0.42 -2.94 -3.11
CA ARG A 76 -0.55 -4.18 -3.89
C ARG A 76 -0.85 -3.80 -5.32
N CYS A 77 -0.11 -4.38 -6.25
CA CYS A 77 -0.38 -4.15 -7.65
C CYS A 77 -1.62 -4.95 -8.09
N LEU A 78 -2.57 -4.28 -8.75
CA LEU A 78 -3.79 -4.89 -9.27
C LEU A 78 -3.70 -5.18 -10.77
N SER A 79 -3.09 -4.25 -11.52
CA SER A 79 -2.86 -4.37 -12.96
C SER A 79 -1.73 -3.43 -13.39
N ALA A 80 -1.20 -3.63 -14.59
CA ALA A 80 -0.29 -2.69 -15.23
C ALA A 80 -0.52 -2.61 -16.73
N VAL A 81 -0.15 -1.46 -17.32
CA VAL A 81 -0.21 -1.24 -18.77
C VAL A 81 0.79 -2.12 -19.51
N ALA A 82 2.01 -2.25 -18.97
CA ALA A 82 3.03 -3.14 -19.50
C ALA A 82 2.84 -4.56 -18.95
N ALA A 83 2.80 -5.55 -19.83
CA ALA A 83 2.70 -6.95 -19.41
C ALA A 83 3.91 -7.35 -18.54
N GLY A 84 3.64 -7.99 -17.40
CA GLY A 84 4.67 -8.49 -16.49
C GLY A 84 5.29 -7.45 -15.53
N SER A 85 4.90 -6.18 -15.58
CA SER A 85 5.39 -5.17 -14.61
C SER A 85 4.56 -5.11 -13.32
N CYS A 86 3.44 -5.83 -13.27
CA CYS A 86 2.63 -6.00 -12.08
C CYS A 86 2.79 -7.42 -11.55
N GLN A 87 3.34 -7.57 -10.35
CA GLN A 87 3.39 -8.86 -9.67
C GLN A 87 2.16 -9.01 -8.77
N PRO A 88 1.19 -9.88 -9.14
CA PRO A 88 -0.01 -10.07 -8.34
C PRO A 88 0.35 -10.66 -6.97
N ASP A 89 -0.52 -10.40 -5.99
CA ASP A 89 -0.44 -10.91 -4.61
C ASP A 89 0.77 -10.47 -3.78
N GLN A 90 1.67 -9.69 -4.35
CA GLN A 90 2.76 -9.06 -3.61
C GLN A 90 2.31 -7.73 -3.02
N THR A 91 2.54 -7.57 -1.71
CA THR A 91 2.36 -6.30 -1.01
C THR A 91 3.72 -5.74 -0.60
N ILE A 92 3.99 -4.49 -0.94
CA ILE A 92 5.20 -3.77 -0.54
C ILE A 92 4.84 -2.61 0.38
N GLN A 93 5.81 -2.15 1.17
CA GLN A 93 5.67 -0.97 2.02
C GLN A 93 6.56 0.14 1.48
N VAL A 94 5.96 1.29 1.17
CA VAL A 94 6.63 2.45 0.58
C VAL A 94 6.53 3.62 1.54
N LYS A 95 7.68 4.26 1.83
CA LYS A 95 7.73 5.51 2.60
C LYS A 95 7.57 6.71 1.66
N ILE A 96 6.71 7.65 2.02
CA ILE A 96 6.59 8.92 1.29
C ILE A 96 7.73 9.84 1.69
N VAL A 97 8.48 10.28 0.69
CA VAL A 97 9.59 11.23 0.85
C VAL A 97 9.40 12.48 0.00
N ASP A 98 8.50 12.47 -0.99
CA ASP A 98 8.32 13.57 -1.94
C ASP A 98 6.84 13.74 -2.35
N TYR A 99 6.57 14.73 -3.20
CA TYR A 99 5.25 15.06 -3.77
C TYR A 99 5.15 14.61 -5.24
#